data_AF-A0A7W6FRD1-F1
#
_entry.id   AF-A0A7W6FRD1-F1
#
_cell.length_a   1.000
_cell.length_b   1.000
_cell.length_c   1.000
_cell.angle_alpha   90.00
_cell.angle_beta   90.00
_cell.angle_gamma   90.00
#
_symmetry.space_group_name_H-M   'P 1'
#
loop_
_entity.id
_entity.type
_entity.pdbx_description
1 polymer ?
#
loop_
_entity_poly.entity_id
_entity_poly.type
_entity_poly.pdbx_seq_one_letter_code
_entity_poly.pdbx_strand_id
1 'polypeptide(L)' 'MTAIEMSRPPEPAREAPATVAETPATDPLLIELRRCQSLGPAGASDPDCLRAWAENRRRFLAPGARPAARIADAATPQEN' A
#
# COMPACT_ATOMS: atom_id res chain seq x y z
N MET A 1 9.12 -39.59 9.67
CA MET A 1 8.52 -38.62 8.75
C MET A 1 7.42 -37.92 9.54
N THR A 2 7.67 -36.71 10.04
CA THR A 2 6.71 -35.98 10.89
C THR A 2 6.13 -34.82 10.09
N ALA A 3 4.86 -34.92 9.74
CA ALA A 3 4.09 -33.83 9.15
C ALA A 3 3.54 -32.95 10.28
N ILE A 4 3.77 -31.65 10.20
CA ILE A 4 3.14 -30.67 11.10
C ILE A 4 1.90 -30.17 10.38
N GLU A 5 0.73 -30.44 10.95
CA GLU A 5 -0.55 -29.96 10.43
C GLU A 5 -0.88 -28.60 11.06
N MET A 6 -0.96 -27.56 10.22
CA MET A 6 -1.32 -26.20 10.65
C MET A 6 -2.80 -25.97 10.36
N SER A 7 -3.64 -26.03 11.40
CA SER A 7 -5.05 -25.64 11.28
C SER A 7 -5.14 -24.10 11.29
N ARG A 8 -5.47 -23.48 10.14
CA ARG A 8 -5.75 -22.04 10.06
C ARG A 8 -7.16 -21.77 10.58
N PRO A 9 -7.37 -20.89 11.57
CA PRO A 9 -8.70 -20.46 11.96
C PRO A 9 -9.41 -19.74 10.81
N PRO A 10 -10.75 -19.79 10.73
CA PRO A 10 -11.49 -19.13 9.67
C PRO A 10 -11.18 -17.62 9.67
N GLU A 11 -10.67 -17.13 8.54
CA GLU A 11 -10.41 -15.70 8.36
C GLU A 11 -11.74 -14.95 8.48
N PRO A 12 -11.80 -13.85 9.25
CA PRO A 12 -12.99 -12.99 9.25
C PRO A 12 -13.23 -12.47 7.84
N ALA A 13 -14.51 -12.25 7.51
CA ALA A 13 -14.92 -11.73 6.21
C ALA A 13 -14.10 -10.47 5.89
N ARG A 14 -13.37 -10.54 4.77
CA ARG A 14 -12.50 -9.45 4.35
C ARG A 14 -13.36 -8.22 4.11
N GLU A 15 -13.09 -7.16 4.85
CA GLU A 15 -13.72 -5.85 4.63
C GLU A 15 -13.59 -5.49 3.15
N ALA A 16 -14.71 -5.08 2.54
CA ALA A 16 -14.74 -4.67 1.15
C ALA A 16 -13.63 -3.63 0.92
N PRO A 17 -12.88 -3.72 -0.19
CA PRO A 17 -11.81 -2.77 -0.46
C PRO A 17 -12.40 -1.36 -0.38
N ALA A 18 -11.76 -0.48 0.40
CA ALA A 18 -12.13 0.91 0.48
C ALA A 18 -12.31 1.45 -0.94
N THR A 19 -13.45 2.12 -1.18
CA THR A 19 -13.83 2.65 -2.49
C THR A 19 -12.64 3.36 -3.12
N VAL A 20 -12.21 2.88 -4.30
CA VAL A 20 -11.14 3.49 -5.08
C VAL A 20 -11.60 4.93 -5.37
N ALA A 21 -10.92 5.91 -4.75
CA ALA A 21 -11.15 7.31 -5.06
C ALA A 21 -11.00 7.49 -6.58
N GLU A 22 -11.98 8.18 -7.20
CA GLU A 22 -11.99 8.46 -8.63
C GLU A 22 -10.62 8.99 -9.05
N THR A 23 -9.92 8.17 -9.81
CA THR A 23 -8.58 8.48 -10.26
C THR A 23 -8.72 9.48 -11.41
N PRO A 24 -8.00 10.61 -11.40
CA PRO A 24 -8.08 11.55 -12.50
C PRO A 24 -7.74 10.82 -13.80
N ALA A 25 -8.45 11.19 -14.88
CA ALA A 25 -8.35 10.63 -16.22
C ALA A 25 -6.99 9.96 -16.50
N THR A 26 -6.95 8.64 -16.35
CA THR A 26 -5.84 7.74 -16.66
C THR A 26 -4.46 8.25 -16.19
N ASP A 27 -4.15 8.14 -14.89
CA ASP A 27 -2.80 8.37 -14.38
C ASP A 27 -1.79 7.45 -15.13
N PRO A 28 -0.84 8.01 -15.91
CA PRO A 28 0.13 7.22 -16.66
C PRO A 28 1.00 6.37 -15.73
N LEU A 29 1.24 6.81 -14.49
CA LEU A 29 2.00 6.02 -13.52
C LEU A 29 1.25 4.72 -13.15
N LEU A 30 -0.07 4.76 -13.03
CA LEU A 30 -0.86 3.56 -12.75
C LEU A 30 -0.93 2.58 -13.92
N ILE A 31 -0.80 3.06 -15.16
CA ILE A 31 -0.66 2.19 -16.32
C ILE A 31 0.68 1.45 -16.24
N GLU A 32 1.79 2.16 -16.05
CA GLU A 32 3.12 1.54 -15.98
C GLU A 32 3.23 0.58 -14.80
N LEU A 33 2.67 0.92 -13.63
CA LEU A 33 2.65 0.02 -12.49
C LEU A 33 1.88 -1.27 -12.77
N ARG A 34 0.78 -1.22 -13.54
CA ARG A 34 0.03 -2.43 -13.95
C ARG A 34 0.83 -3.27 -14.93
N ARG A 35 1.50 -2.64 -15.90
CA ARG A 35 2.43 -3.32 -16.82
C ARG A 35 3.52 -4.04 -16.02
N CYS A 36 4.18 -3.36 -15.09
CA CYS A 36 5.23 -3.93 -14.25
C CYS A 36 4.76 -5.09 -13.38
N GLN A 37 3.54 -5.02 -12.84
CA GLN A 37 2.95 -6.14 -12.10
C GLN A 37 2.74 -7.37 -12.99
N SER A 38 2.31 -7.17 -14.24
CA SER A 38 2.09 -8.28 -15.18
C SER A 38 3.38 -9.01 -15.58
N LEU A 39 4.54 -8.36 -15.46
CA LEU A 39 5.86 -8.96 -15.72
C LEU A 39 6.32 -9.90 -14.59
N GLY A 40 5.74 -9.80 -13.39
CA GLY A 40 6.14 -10.60 -12.24
C GLY A 40 7.63 -10.43 -11.90
N PRO A 41 8.39 -11.52 -11.67
CA PRO A 41 9.81 -11.45 -11.32
C PRO A 41 10.67 -10.68 -12.33
N ALA A 42 10.33 -10.70 -13.62
CA ALA A 42 11.08 -9.96 -14.64
C ALA A 42 11.00 -8.43 -14.42
N GLY A 43 9.86 -7.93 -13.92
CA GLY A 43 9.70 -6.52 -13.57
C GLY A 43 10.58 -6.08 -12.39
N ALA A 44 11.05 -7.00 -11.55
CA ALA A 44 11.91 -6.68 -10.41
C ALA A 44 13.32 -6.23 -10.82
N SER A 45 13.77 -6.64 -12.01
CA SER A 45 15.07 -6.28 -12.57
C SER A 45 14.97 -5.23 -13.69
N ASP A 46 13.76 -4.81 -14.07
CA ASP A 46 13.52 -3.85 -15.14
C ASP A 46 13.73 -2.41 -14.62
N PRO A 47 14.63 -1.61 -15.23
CA PRO A 47 14.94 -0.25 -14.78
C PRO A 47 13.75 0.73 -14.83
N ASP A 48 12.83 0.56 -15.77
CA ASP A 48 11.63 1.41 -15.87
C ASP A 48 10.64 1.06 -14.74
N CYS A 49 10.47 -0.23 -14.44
CA CYS A 49 9.65 -0.68 -13.34
C CYS A 49 10.17 -0.23 -11.97
N LEU A 50 11.50 -0.31 -11.76
CA LEU A 50 12.12 0.20 -10.54
C LEU A 50 11.85 1.70 -10.35
N ARG A 51 11.90 2.49 -11.44
CA ARG A 51 11.58 3.93 -11.41
C ARG A 51 10.11 4.18 -11.08
N ALA A 52 9.20 3.45 -11.70
CA ALA A 52 7.76 3.57 -11.46
C ALA A 52 7.39 3.26 -10.00
N TRP A 53 7.96 2.20 -9.40
CA TRP A 53 7.74 1.89 -8.00
C TRP A 53 8.34 2.92 -7.04
N ALA A 54 9.53 3.44 -7.33
CA ALA A 54 10.13 4.50 -6.53
C ALA A 54 9.25 5.76 -6.51
N GLU A 55 8.73 6.15 -7.67
CA GLU A 55 7.78 7.26 -7.80
C GLU A 55 6.49 7.01 -7.00
N ASN A 56 5.89 5.82 -7.16
CA ASN A 56 4.69 5.45 -6.42
C ASN A 56 4.92 5.51 -4.91
N ARG A 57 6.05 4.97 -4.43
CA ARG A 57 6.43 5.04 -3.01
C ARG A 57 6.57 6.49 -2.57
N ARG A 58 7.23 7.36 -3.34
CA ARG A 58 7.39 8.78 -2.99
C ARG A 58 6.04 9.47 -2.79
N ARG A 59 5.07 9.22 -3.67
CA ARG A 59 3.74 9.86 -3.59
C ARG A 59 2.98 9.56 -2.30
N PHE A 60 3.19 8.40 -1.68
CA PHE A 60 2.45 7.98 -0.49
C PHE A 60 3.28 7.93 0.80
N LEU A 61 4.60 7.80 0.68
CA LEU A 61 5.51 7.59 1.81
C LEU A 61 6.49 8.76 2.03
N ALA A 62 6.49 9.80 1.19
CA ALA A 62 7.32 10.98 1.45
C ALA A 62 6.86 11.71 2.73
N PRO A 63 7.80 12.30 3.50
CA PRO A 63 7.47 13.22 4.58
C PRO A 63 6.54 14.34 4.06
N GLY A 64 5.38 14.51 4.70
CA GLY A 64 4.36 15.48 4.27
C GLY A 64 3.34 14.97 3.23
N ALA A 65 3.50 13.76 2.70
CA ALA A 65 2.52 13.14 1.79
C ALA A 65 1.28 12.59 2.54
N ARG A 66 1.43 12.29 3.84
CA ARG A 66 0.27 12.00 4.69
C ARG A 66 -0.45 13.31 4.99
N PRO A 67 -1.77 13.41 4.74
CA PRO A 67 -2.59 14.40 5.44
C PRO A 67 -2.26 14.26 6.92
N ALA A 68 -1.96 15.37 7.61
CA ALA A 68 -1.69 15.33 9.04
C ALA A 68 -2.85 14.60 9.71
N ALA A 69 -2.64 13.33 10.06
CA ALA A 69 -3.59 12.59 10.85
C ALA A 69 -3.64 13.37 12.16
N ARG A 70 -4.76 14.07 12.40
CA ARG A 70 -5.09 14.52 13.74
C ARG A 70 -5.36 13.25 14.54
N ILE A 71 -4.29 12.60 14.99
CA ILE A 71 -4.37 11.83 16.22
C ILE A 71 -4.65 12.91 17.25
N ALA A 72 -5.92 13.05 17.64
CA ALA A 72 -6.33 14.06 18.60
C ALA A 72 -5.38 13.96 19.80
N ASP A 73 -4.87 15.11 20.25
CA ASP A 73 -4.12 15.27 21.50
C ASP A 73 -4.89 14.60 22.64
N ALA A 74 -4.61 13.33 22.87
CA ALA A 74 -5.19 12.53 23.93
C ALA A 74 -4.04 11.97 24.76
N ALA A 75 -3.36 12.86 25.50
CA ALA A 75 -2.79 12.59 26.82
C ALA A 75 -1.88 13.73 27.27
N THR A 76 -2.46 14.87 27.64
CA THR A 76 -1.91 15.64 28.76
C THR A 76 -3.02 15.77 29.79
N PRO A 77 -3.04 14.92 30.83
CA PRO A 77 -3.80 15.22 32.03
C PRO A 77 -3.23 16.50 32.65
N GLN A 78 -4.03 17.57 32.63
CA GLN A 78 -3.74 18.80 33.34
C GLN A 78 -4.09 18.57 34.83
N GLU A 79 -3.10 18.29 35.67
CA GLU A 79 -3.26 18.29 37.12
C GLU A 79 -2.96 19.69 37.68
N ASN A 80 -3.82 20.16 38.58
CA ASN A 80 -3.83 21.48 39.22
C ASN A 80 -3.59 21.31 40.72
#